data_AF-A0A2R7KG58-F1
#
_entry.id   AF-A0A2R7KG58-F1
#
_cell.length_a   1.000
_cell.length_b   1.000
_cell.length_c   1.000
_cell.angle_alpha   90.00
_cell.angle_beta   90.00
_cell.angle_gamma   90.00
#
_symmetry.space_group_name_H-M   'P 1'
#
loop_
_entity.id
_entity.type
_entity.pdbx_description
1 polymer ?
#
loop_
_entity_poly.entity_id
_entity_poly.type
_entity_poly.pdbx_seq_one_letter_code
_entity_poly.pdbx_strand_id
1 'polypeptide(L)'
;MIIIALVLFLVFAALSVIHFYWAFGGKWASRAVVPTNSYGEPLFIPRVISTLIVAIGLMCFGLSYLIKYGFIGISLPEWFDKYGFWIIIFIFILR
;
A
#
# COMPACT_ATOMS: atom_id res chain seq x y z
N MET A 1 -19.95 -1.81 8.09
CA MET A 1 -18.73 -2.63 7.93
C MET A 1 -18.29 -2.73 6.47
N ILE A 2 -19.17 -3.06 5.52
CA ILE A 2 -18.86 -3.10 4.08
C ILE A 2 -18.31 -1.77 3.54
N ILE A 3 -18.93 -0.64 3.88
CA ILE A 3 -18.48 0.69 3.43
C ILE A 3 -17.01 0.94 3.81
N ILE A 4 -16.62 0.59 5.04
CA ILE A 4 -15.24 0.75 5.52
C ILE A 4 -14.30 -0.15 4.71
N ALA A 5 -14.68 -1.39 4.42
CA ALA A 5 -13.88 -2.30 3.60
C ALA A 5 -13.65 -1.75 2.19
N LEU A 6 -14.70 -1.18 1.57
CA LEU A 6 -14.60 -0.56 0.25
C LEU A 6 -13.72 0.70 0.28
N VAL A 7 -13.87 1.56 1.30
CA VAL A 7 -13.02 2.74 1.48
C VAL A 7 -11.55 2.32 1.66
N LEU A 8 -11.28 1.32 2.50
CA LEU A 8 -9.91 0.81 2.69
C LEU A 8 -9.34 0.23 1.40
N PHE A 9 -10.12 -0.56 0.66
CA PHE A 9 -9.72 -1.05 -0.65
C PHE A 9 -9.37 0.10 -1.60
N LEU A 10 -10.23 1.11 -1.73
CA LEU A 10 -10.00 2.25 -2.61
C LEU A 10 -8.75 3.06 -2.22
N VAL A 11 -8.53 3.28 -0.92
CA VAL A 11 -7.33 3.96 -0.41
C VAL A 11 -6.07 3.14 -0.75
N PHE A 12 -6.05 1.84 -0.46
CA PHE A 12 -4.90 1.00 -0.77
C PHE A 12 -4.65 0.87 -2.27
N ALA A 13 -5.71 0.76 -3.08
CA ALA A 13 -5.60 0.73 -4.53
C ALA A 13 -5.04 2.05 -5.09
N ALA A 14 -5.53 3.19 -4.62
CA ALA A 14 -5.01 4.50 -5.02
C ALA A 14 -3.52 4.65 -4.66
N LEU A 15 -3.14 4.27 -3.43
CA LEU A 15 -1.74 4.29 -3.01
C LEU A 15 -0.87 3.34 -3.84
N SER A 16 -1.37 2.13 -4.15
CA SER A 16 -0.68 1.17 -5.02
C SER A 16 -0.41 1.76 -6.41
N VAL A 17 -1.41 2.39 -7.03
CA VAL A 17 -1.27 3.05 -8.34
C VAL A 17 -0.22 4.16 -8.30
N ILE A 18 -0.19 4.97 -7.23
CA ILE A 18 0.84 6.01 -7.07
C ILE A 18 2.24 5.40 -7.01
N HIS A 19 2.41 4.27 -6.31
CA HIS A 19 3.71 3.59 -6.24
C HIS A 19 4.13 2.94 -7.56
N PHE A 20 3.18 2.37 -8.32
CA PHE A 20 3.45 1.94 -9.69
C PHE A 20 3.89 3.12 -10.56
N TYR A 21 3.16 4.24 -10.50
CA TYR A 21 3.52 5.45 -11.23
C TYR A 21 4.96 5.92 -10.91
N TRP A 22 5.36 5.91 -9.63
CA TRP A 22 6.74 6.22 -9.23
C TRP A 22 7.77 5.19 -9.72
N ALA A 23 7.43 3.90 -9.69
CA ALA A 23 8.29 2.84 -10.21
C ALA A 23 8.61 3.02 -11.71
N PHE A 24 7.67 3.59 -12.48
CA PHE A 24 7.85 3.91 -13.91
C PHE A 24 8.41 5.33 -14.17
N GLY A 25 8.99 5.99 -13.16
CA GLY A 25 9.67 7.28 -13.31
C GLY A 25 8.78 8.51 -13.08
N GLY A 26 7.57 8.31 -12.54
CA GLY A 26 6.69 9.39 -12.13
C GLY A 26 7.29 10.29 -11.04
N LYS A 27 7.10 11.61 -11.16
CA LYS A 27 7.69 12.63 -10.25
C LYS A 27 6.66 13.41 -9.42
N TRP A 28 5.38 13.22 -9.70
CA TRP A 28 4.30 13.86 -8.95
C TRP A 28 4.24 13.31 -7.52
N ALA A 29 4.10 14.19 -6.52
CA ALA A 29 4.07 13.89 -5.08
C ALA A 29 5.32 13.19 -4.48
N SER A 30 6.17 12.52 -5.28
CA SER A 30 7.38 11.84 -4.79
C SER A 30 8.37 12.81 -4.14
N ARG A 31 8.51 14.04 -4.68
CA ARG A 31 9.36 15.09 -4.09
C ARG A 31 8.88 15.57 -2.71
N ALA A 32 7.61 15.39 -2.36
CA ALA A 32 7.08 15.78 -1.05
C ALA A 32 7.31 14.70 0.02
N VAL A 33 7.60 13.46 -0.38
CA VAL A 33 7.77 12.31 0.54
C VAL A 33 9.21 11.84 0.64
N VAL A 34 10.06 12.16 -0.34
CA VAL A 34 11.51 11.89 -0.26
C VAL A 34 12.16 13.04 0.51
N PRO A 35 12.79 12.78 1.66
CA PRO A 35 13.52 13.80 2.41
C PRO A 35 14.59 14.46 1.54
N THR A 36 14.70 15.77 1.62
CA THR A 36 15.72 16.55 0.91
C THR A 36 16.69 17.21 1.88
N ASN A 37 17.92 17.45 1.43
CA ASN A 37 18.86 18.27 2.18
C ASN A 37 18.49 19.77 2.13
N SER A 38 19.29 20.62 2.79
CA SER A 38 19.13 22.09 2.79
C SER A 38 19.24 22.74 1.40
N TYR A 39 19.79 22.03 0.41
CA TYR A 39 19.94 22.46 -0.97
C TYR A 39 18.82 21.91 -1.88
N GLY A 40 17.86 21.16 -1.33
CA GLY A 40 16.74 20.58 -2.09
C GLY A 40 17.06 19.28 -2.83
N GLU A 41 18.21 18.67 -2.58
CA GLU A 41 18.59 17.39 -3.19
C GLU A 41 18.06 16.21 -2.37
N PRO A 42 17.55 15.14 -3.03
CA PRO A 42 17.01 13.99 -2.33
C PRO A 42 18.08 13.24 -1.54
N LEU A 43 17.81 12.94 -0.27
CA LEU A 43 18.73 12.19 0.61
C LEU A 43 18.92 10.74 0.17
N PHE A 44 17.95 10.19 -0.56
CA PHE A 44 18.07 8.90 -1.23
C PHE A 44 17.17 8.84 -2.46
N ILE A 45 17.52 7.96 -3.40
CA ILE A 45 16.69 7.67 -4.57
C ILE A 45 15.97 6.33 -4.32
N PRO A 46 14.64 6.30 -4.21
CA PRO A 46 13.89 5.07 -4.08
C PRO A 46 14.23 4.13 -5.24
N ARG A 47 14.61 2.89 -4.94
CA ARG A 47 14.84 1.88 -5.99
C ARG A 47 13.50 1.45 -6.58
N VAL A 48 13.45 1.27 -7.90
CA VAL A 48 12.26 0.79 -8.63
C VAL A 48 11.72 -0.50 -8.02
N ILE A 49 12.60 -1.42 -7.63
CA ILE A 49 12.22 -2.69 -7.01
C ILE A 49 11.53 -2.45 -5.66
N SER A 50 12.05 -1.56 -4.81
CA SER A 50 11.41 -1.26 -3.52
C SER A 50 10.04 -0.62 -3.69
N THR A 51 9.86 0.28 -4.66
CA THR A 51 8.56 0.89 -4.94
C THR A 51 7.55 -0.12 -5.47
N LEU A 52 7.97 -1.08 -6.29
CA LEU A 52 7.10 -2.14 -6.80
C LEU A 52 6.66 -3.11 -5.70
N ILE A 53 7.57 -3.50 -4.80
CA ILE A 53 7.23 -4.36 -3.65
C ILE A 53 6.14 -3.70 -2.80
N VAL A 54 6.28 -2.39 -2.53
CA VAL A 54 5.26 -1.62 -1.80
C VAL A 54 3.95 -1.54 -2.58
N ALA A 55 4.00 -1.27 -3.89
CA ALA A 55 2.81 -1.21 -4.73
C ALA A 55 2.00 -2.52 -4.70
N ILE A 56 2.69 -3.66 -4.84
CA ILE A 56 2.09 -4.99 -4.79
C ILE A 56 1.55 -5.29 -3.39
N GLY A 57 2.32 -4.99 -2.33
CA GLY A 57 1.89 -5.19 -0.95
C GLY A 57 0.61 -4.42 -0.61
N LEU A 58 0.54 -3.14 -1.01
CA LEU A 58 -0.66 -2.31 -0.83
C LEU A 58 -1.86 -2.89 -1.59
N MET A 59 -1.67 -3.34 -2.83
CA MET A 59 -2.75 -3.96 -3.60
C MET A 59 -3.26 -5.23 -2.92
N CYS A 60 -2.35 -6.08 -2.43
CA CYS A 60 -2.70 -7.29 -1.67
C CYS A 60 -3.49 -6.96 -0.40
N PHE A 61 -3.13 -5.88 0.32
CA PHE A 61 -3.89 -5.43 1.48
C PHE A 61 -5.30 -4.97 1.10
N GLY A 62 -5.45 -4.20 0.01
CA GLY A 62 -6.77 -3.81 -0.47
C GLY A 62 -7.63 -5.03 -0.85
N LEU A 63 -7.06 -5.97 -1.60
CA LEU A 63 -7.75 -7.18 -2.04
C LEU A 63 -8.19 -8.07 -0.86
N SER A 64 -7.38 -8.16 0.20
CA SER A 64 -7.74 -8.98 1.36
C SER A 64 -9.02 -8.50 2.05
N TYR A 65 -9.30 -7.18 2.06
CA TYR A 65 -10.57 -6.64 2.53
C TYR A 65 -11.75 -7.05 1.63
N LEU A 66 -11.59 -7.04 0.30
CA LEU A 66 -12.65 -7.50 -0.60
C LEU A 66 -12.96 -8.98 -0.42
N ILE A 67 -11.91 -9.80 -0.26
CA ILE A 67 -12.05 -11.23 -0.02
C ILE A 67 -12.76 -11.49 1.31
N LYS A 68 -12.35 -10.83 2.40
CA LYS A 68 -12.95 -10.99 3.75
C LYS A 68 -14.45 -10.69 3.78
N TYR A 69 -14.92 -9.74 2.99
CA TYR A 69 -16.33 -9.35 2.95
C TYR A 69 -17.11 -10.02 1.80
N GLY A 70 -16.54 -11.04 1.15
CA GLY A 70 -17.24 -11.88 0.18
C GLY A 70 -17.46 -11.24 -1.20
N PHE A 71 -16.78 -10.13 -1.51
CA PHE A 71 -16.82 -9.54 -2.86
C PHE A 71 -16.02 -10.37 -3.87
N ILE A 72 -15.05 -11.15 -3.40
CA ILE A 72 -14.24 -12.07 -4.19
C ILE A 72 -14.45 -13.46 -3.59
N GLY A 73 -14.87 -14.43 -4.41
CA GLY A 73 -15.19 -15.81 -4.00
C GLY A 73 -13.97 -16.67 -3.67
N ILE A 74 -12.97 -16.11 -3.01
CA ILE A 74 -11.76 -16.79 -2.54
C ILE A 74 -11.84 -16.91 -1.02
N SER A 75 -11.39 -18.02 -0.45
CA SER A 75 -11.26 -18.16 1.01
C SER A 75 -9.86 -17.75 1.46
N LEU A 76 -9.76 -16.89 2.48
CA LEU A 76 -8.48 -16.59 3.12
C LEU A 76 -8.10 -17.75 4.07
N PRO A 77 -6.79 -18.07 4.21
CA PRO A 77 -6.32 -18.96 5.24
C PRO A 77 -6.70 -18.46 6.64
N GLU A 78 -7.06 -19.35 7.56
CA GLU A 78 -7.50 -18.99 8.92
C GLU A 78 -6.48 -18.15 9.68
N TRP A 79 -5.18 -18.45 9.52
CA TRP A 79 -4.11 -17.69 10.17
C TRP A 79 -4.08 -16.23 9.70
N PHE A 80 -4.41 -15.98 8.44
CA PHE A 80 -4.43 -14.62 7.87
C PHE A 80 -5.67 -13.88 8.35
N ASP A 81 -6.83 -14.53 8.42
CA ASP A 81 -8.03 -13.87 8.95
C ASP A 81 -7.89 -13.52 10.43
N LYS A 82 -7.17 -14.36 11.20
CA LYS A 82 -6.89 -14.15 12.62
C LYS A 82 -5.83 -13.07 12.90
N TYR A 83 -4.72 -13.07 12.17
CA TYR A 83 -3.56 -12.21 12.47
C TYR A 83 -3.20 -11.21 11.36
N GLY A 84 -3.55 -11.49 10.11
CA GLY A 84 -3.14 -10.69 8.94
C GLY A 84 -3.59 -9.23 9.04
N PHE A 85 -4.84 -8.99 9.42
CA PHE A 85 -5.34 -7.62 9.57
C PHE A 85 -4.68 -6.85 10.73
N TRP A 86 -4.34 -7.55 11.83
CA TRP A 86 -3.57 -6.95 12.93
C TRP A 86 -2.15 -6.56 12.50
N ILE A 87 -1.50 -7.40 11.69
CA ILE A 87 -0.18 -7.09 11.12
C ILE A 87 -0.26 -5.84 10.22
N ILE A 88 -1.30 -5.73 9.37
CA ILE A 88 -1.50 -4.54 8.54
C ILE A 88 -1.62 -3.29 9.43
N ILE A 89 -2.46 -3.33 10.47
CA ILE A 89 -2.61 -2.22 11.42
C ILE A 89 -1.25 -1.85 12.04
N PHE A 90 -0.49 -2.83 12.51
CA PHE A 90 0.81 -2.60 13.12
C PHE A 90 1.81 -1.93 12.16
N ILE A 91 1.87 -2.37 10.90
CA ILE A 91 2.73 -1.75 9.87
C ILE A 91 2.41 -0.27 9.70
N PHE A 92 1.12 0.09 9.65
CA PHE A 92 0.70 1.49 9.49
C PHE A 92 0.82 2.34 10.75
N ILE A 93 0.83 1.72 11.94
CA ILE A 93 1.11 2.43 13.21
C ILE A 93 2.60 2.76 13.33
N LEU A 94 3.49 1.87 12.88
CA LEU A 94 4.93 2.06 12.97
C LEU A 94 5.50 3.07 11.97
N ARG A 95 4.78 3.36 10.89
CA ARG A 95 5.22 4.18 9.75
C ARG A 95 4.84 5.65 9.93
#